data_AF-A0AAP1RP75-F1
#
_entry.id   AF-A0AAP1RP75-F1
#
_cell.length_a   1.000
_cell.length_b   1.000
_cell.length_c   1.000
_cell.angle_alpha   90.00
_cell.angle_beta   90.00
_cell.angle_gamma   90.00
#
_symmetry.space_group_name_H-M   'P 1'
#
loop_
_entity.id
_entity.type
_entity.pdbx_description
1 polymer ?
#
loop_
_entity_poly.entity_id
_entity_poly.type
_entity_poly.pdbx_seq_one_letter_code
_entity_poly.pdbx_strand_id
1 'polypeptide(L)'
;MDKITFLNYLEDELSRLPKAERDKIMYEYETKFFEAQNEEELIHELGNPKAIAKKVYANTAITDAEMAPNFKNVFHAIMATLGLSFFNILFIITPFLFITFILLIVVLIGAVMMLGPIVSVVNIFINGFHWIDVTNIMFAISFLGLGLMLLITGLKLIEVSYKGILKYLRWCIKIIKRSAE
;
A
#
# COMPACT_ATOMS: atom_id res chain seq x y z
N MET A 1 -4.12 7.47 35.17
CA MET A 1 -5.39 7.47 34.42
C MET A 1 -6.20 6.33 35.01
N ASP A 2 -7.47 6.54 35.34
CA ASP A 2 -8.36 5.45 35.77
C ASP A 2 -9.05 4.78 34.57
N LYS A 3 -9.67 3.63 34.80
CA LYS A 3 -10.38 2.84 33.78
C LYS A 3 -11.43 3.64 33.00
N ILE A 4 -12.28 4.41 33.68
CA ILE A 4 -13.37 5.15 33.04
C ILE A 4 -12.78 6.22 32.13
N THR A 5 -11.78 6.94 32.64
CA THR A 5 -11.05 7.94 31.86
C THR A 5 -10.39 7.30 30.64
N PHE A 6 -9.72 6.15 30.79
CA PHE A 6 -9.10 5.42 29.68
C PHE A 6 -10.10 5.04 28.58
N LEU A 7 -11.21 4.42 28.96
CA LEU A 7 -12.23 3.95 28.01
C LEU A 7 -12.91 5.13 27.30
N ASN A 8 -13.22 6.22 28.00
CA ASN A 8 -13.79 7.41 27.40
C ASN A 8 -12.83 8.04 26.37
N TYR A 9 -11.54 8.15 26.70
CA TYR A 9 -10.55 8.65 25.74
C TYR A 9 -10.39 7.73 24.53
N LEU A 10 -10.44 6.41 24.74
CA LEU A 10 -10.36 5.45 23.65
C LEU A 10 -11.59 5.56 22.72
N GLU A 11 -12.79 5.66 23.29
CA GLU A 11 -14.02 5.80 22.50
C GLU A 11 -14.02 7.09 21.66
N ASP A 12 -13.57 8.21 22.23
CA ASP A 12 -13.44 9.49 21.54
C ASP A 12 -12.42 9.41 20.38
N GLU A 13 -11.24 8.82 20.63
CA GLU A 13 -10.23 8.62 19.60
C GLU A 13 -10.69 7.63 18.51
N LEU A 14 -11.64 6.72 18.80
CA LEU A 14 -12.26 5.79 17.85
C LEU A 14 -13.50 6.34 17.15
N SER A 15 -13.90 7.59 17.43
CA SER A 15 -15.16 8.21 16.94
C SER A 15 -15.37 8.17 15.42
N ARG A 16 -14.30 8.04 14.62
CA ARG A 16 -14.38 7.96 13.15
C ARG A 16 -14.81 6.59 12.62
N LEU A 17 -14.84 5.55 13.45
CA LEU A 17 -15.29 4.23 13.04
C LEU A 17 -16.82 4.15 13.00
N PRO A 18 -17.39 3.26 12.15
CA PRO A 18 -18.78 2.90 12.25
C PRO A 18 -19.11 2.43 13.67
N LYS A 19 -20.27 2.85 14.19
CA LYS A 19 -20.69 2.56 15.56
C LYS A 19 -20.57 1.06 15.91
N ALA A 20 -20.99 0.17 15.02
CA ALA A 20 -20.91 -1.27 15.23
C ALA A 20 -19.47 -1.79 15.43
N GLU A 21 -18.49 -1.26 14.70
CA GLU A 21 -17.08 -1.65 14.86
C GLU A 21 -16.49 -1.06 16.13
N ARG A 22 -16.81 0.20 16.42
CA ARG A 22 -16.38 0.87 17.65
C ARG A 22 -16.89 0.13 18.89
N ASP A 23 -18.19 -0.18 18.95
CA ASP A 23 -18.82 -0.87 20.08
C ASP A 23 -18.20 -2.26 20.30
N LYS A 24 -17.85 -2.98 19.21
CA LYS A 24 -17.14 -4.25 19.30
C LYS A 24 -15.75 -4.11 19.95
N ILE A 25 -14.99 -3.10 19.54
CA ILE A 25 -13.66 -2.84 20.10
C ILE A 25 -13.77 -2.42 21.56
N MET A 26 -14.72 -1.53 21.89
CA MET A 26 -14.95 -1.10 23.27
C MET A 26 -15.31 -2.29 24.18
N TYR A 27 -16.17 -3.19 23.70
CA TYR A 27 -16.52 -4.42 24.43
C TYR A 27 -15.29 -5.33 24.71
N GLU A 28 -14.38 -5.46 23.75
CA GLU A 28 -13.12 -6.22 23.95
C GLU A 28 -12.25 -5.59 25.06
N TYR A 29 -12.14 -4.26 25.11
CA TYR A 29 -11.37 -3.58 26.16
C TYR A 29 -12.09 -3.61 27.51
N GLU A 30 -13.40 -3.41 27.55
CA GLU A 30 -14.21 -3.53 28.77
C GLU A 30 -14.08 -4.92 29.40
N THR A 31 -14.11 -5.96 28.58
CA THR A 31 -13.92 -7.36 29.02
C THR A 31 -12.52 -7.56 29.59
N LYS A 32 -11.47 -7.04 28.92
CA LYS A 32 -10.09 -7.09 29.43
C LYS A 32 -9.94 -6.40 30.79
N PHE A 33 -10.56 -5.23 30.97
CA PHE A 33 -10.56 -4.53 32.25
C PHE A 33 -11.35 -5.27 33.33
N PHE A 34 -12.39 -6.02 32.97
CA PHE A 34 -13.16 -6.84 33.91
C PHE A 34 -12.38 -8.08 34.38
N GLU A 35 -11.58 -8.69 33.49
CA GLU A 35 -10.75 -9.86 33.79
C GLU A 35 -9.42 -9.51 34.48
N ALA A 36 -9.03 -8.23 34.48
CA ALA A 36 -7.78 -7.77 35.05
C ALA A 36 -7.76 -7.88 36.57
N GLN A 37 -6.71 -8.50 37.12
CA GLN A 37 -6.48 -8.53 38.57
C GLN A 37 -6.04 -7.17 39.12
N ASN A 38 -5.36 -6.36 38.31
CA ASN A 38 -4.86 -5.04 38.68
C ASN A 38 -5.07 -4.06 37.52
N GLU A 39 -6.00 -3.11 37.69
CA GLU A 39 -6.33 -2.13 36.66
C GLU A 39 -5.17 -1.14 36.38
N GLU A 40 -4.39 -0.76 37.39
CA GLU A 40 -3.26 0.16 37.20
C GLU A 40 -2.14 -0.47 36.38
N GLU A 41 -1.84 -1.74 36.63
CA GLU A 41 -0.85 -2.51 35.88
C GLU A 41 -1.30 -2.70 34.43
N LEU A 42 -2.58 -3.02 34.21
CA LEU A 42 -3.14 -3.12 32.86
C LEU A 42 -3.06 -1.79 32.10
N ILE A 43 -3.36 -0.66 32.74
CA ILE A 43 -3.26 0.66 32.07
C ILE A 43 -1.81 0.96 31.68
N HIS A 44 -0.85 0.59 32.54
CA HIS A 44 0.56 0.73 32.23
C HIS A 44 0.98 -0.15 31.03
N GLU A 45 0.48 -1.39 30.96
CA GLU A 45 0.73 -2.32 29.85
C GLU A 45 0.09 -1.85 28.54
N LEU A 46 -1.18 -1.42 28.59
CA LEU A 46 -1.92 -0.94 27.42
C LEU A 46 -1.34 0.37 26.84
N GLY A 47 -0.79 1.22 27.71
CA GLY A 47 -0.20 2.50 27.34
C GLY A 47 -1.24 3.55 26.95
N ASN A 48 -1.01 4.27 25.86
CA ASN A 48 -1.83 5.42 25.47
C ASN A 48 -3.04 5.02 24.59
N PRO A 49 -4.30 5.36 24.96
CA PRO A 49 -5.50 5.14 24.16
C PRO A 49 -5.39 5.60 22.70
N LYS A 50 -4.74 6.74 22.47
CA LYS A 50 -4.50 7.29 21.13
C LYS A 50 -3.62 6.39 20.26
N ALA A 51 -2.62 5.73 20.87
CA ALA A 51 -1.77 4.79 20.16
C ALA A 51 -2.56 3.53 19.77
N ILE A 52 -3.49 3.10 20.62
CA ILE A 52 -4.41 1.99 20.33
C ILE A 52 -5.33 2.36 19.17
N ALA A 53 -5.99 3.52 19.22
CA ALA A 53 -6.86 3.98 18.14
C ALA A 53 -6.14 4.06 16.79
N LYS A 54 -4.90 4.58 16.77
CA LYS A 54 -4.06 4.57 15.56
C LYS A 54 -3.77 3.16 15.04
N LYS A 55 -3.50 2.19 15.92
CA LYS A 55 -3.29 0.77 15.53
C LYS A 55 -4.56 0.17 14.93
N VAL A 56 -5.73 0.48 15.50
CA VAL A 56 -7.02 0.06 14.96
C VAL A 56 -7.22 0.62 13.55
N TYR A 57 -7.07 1.94 13.37
CA TYR A 57 -7.21 2.57 12.05
C TYR A 57 -6.24 2.01 11.01
N ALA A 58 -4.99 1.75 11.38
CA ALA A 58 -4.01 1.15 10.47
C ALA A 58 -4.43 -0.27 10.04
N ASN A 59 -4.95 -1.09 10.97
CA ASN A 59 -5.45 -2.43 10.64
C ASN A 59 -6.70 -2.39 9.76
N THR A 60 -7.65 -1.49 10.04
CA THR A 60 -8.85 -1.31 9.20
C THR A 60 -8.44 -0.90 7.79
N ALA A 61 -7.57 0.11 7.65
CA ALA A 61 -7.11 0.58 6.35
C ALA A 61 -6.35 -0.50 5.54
N ILE A 62 -5.54 -1.35 6.20
CA ILE A 62 -4.90 -2.49 5.53
C ILE A 62 -5.94 -3.52 5.09
N THR A 63 -6.94 -3.79 5.93
CA THR A 63 -8.00 -4.76 5.61
C THR A 63 -8.82 -4.28 4.40
N ASP A 64 -9.19 -3.00 4.37
CA ASP A 64 -9.88 -2.40 3.22
C ASP A 64 -9.04 -2.47 1.94
N ALA A 65 -7.73 -2.24 2.05
CA ALA A 65 -6.81 -2.34 0.92
C ALA A 65 -6.56 -3.79 0.47
N GLU A 66 -6.68 -4.78 1.35
CA GLU A 66 -6.65 -6.20 0.97
C GLU A 66 -7.93 -6.65 0.27
N MET A 67 -9.10 -6.15 0.69
CA MET A 67 -10.38 -6.42 0.00
C MET A 67 -10.42 -5.76 -1.38
N ALA A 68 -9.90 -4.54 -1.50
CA ALA A 68 -9.86 -3.77 -2.74
C ALA A 68 -8.46 -3.15 -2.95
N PRO A 69 -7.51 -3.89 -3.58
CA PRO A 69 -6.12 -3.47 -3.77
C PRO A 69 -5.99 -2.46 -4.92
N ASN A 70 -6.41 -1.22 -4.66
CA ASN A 70 -6.25 -0.09 -5.56
C ASN A 70 -5.32 0.98 -4.95
N PHE A 71 -4.86 1.92 -5.78
CA PHE A 71 -3.93 2.97 -5.36
C PHE A 71 -4.44 3.77 -4.15
N LYS A 72 -5.73 4.17 -4.14
CA LYS A 72 -6.33 4.97 -3.07
C LYS A 72 -6.29 4.23 -1.73
N ASN A 73 -6.69 2.95 -1.73
CA ASN A 73 -6.76 2.15 -0.51
C ASN A 73 -5.36 1.80 0.01
N VAL A 74 -4.44 1.42 -0.88
CA VAL A 74 -3.04 1.13 -0.51
C VAL A 74 -2.37 2.39 0.04
N PHE A 75 -2.56 3.55 -0.60
CA PHE A 75 -2.02 4.82 -0.12
C PHE A 75 -2.61 5.20 1.25
N HIS A 76 -3.92 5.02 1.44
CA HIS A 76 -4.57 5.25 2.74
C HIS A 76 -4.00 4.32 3.83
N ALA A 77 -3.80 3.03 3.53
CA ALA A 77 -3.17 2.06 4.43
C ALA A 77 -1.73 2.44 4.81
N ILE A 78 -0.94 2.93 3.84
CA ILE A 78 0.39 3.47 4.11
C ILE A 78 0.29 4.64 5.07
N MET A 79 -0.53 5.66 4.77
CA MET A 79 -0.68 6.85 5.61
C MET A 79 -1.12 6.51 7.05
N ALA A 80 -2.07 5.58 7.20
CA ALA A 80 -2.53 5.11 8.51
C ALA A 80 -1.40 4.40 9.29
N THR A 81 -0.57 3.61 8.61
CA THR A 81 0.56 2.90 9.22
C THR A 81 1.71 3.84 9.59
N LEU A 82 1.98 4.87 8.76
CA LEU A 82 3.00 5.89 9.04
C LEU A 82 2.72 6.66 10.34
N GLY A 83 1.44 6.86 10.68
CA GLY A 83 1.01 7.53 11.89
C GLY A 83 1.36 6.82 13.20
N LEU A 84 1.82 5.56 13.13
CA LEU A 84 2.20 4.74 14.28
C LEU A 84 3.59 5.10 14.84
N SER A 85 4.58 5.35 13.99
CA SER A 85 5.95 5.67 14.43
C SER A 85 6.78 6.36 13.34
N PHE A 86 7.54 7.39 13.72
CA PHE A 86 8.42 8.15 12.83
C PHE A 86 9.54 7.28 12.23
N PHE A 87 10.08 6.31 13.00
CA PHE A 87 11.14 5.41 12.52
C PHE A 87 10.66 4.50 11.39
N ASN A 88 9.35 4.26 11.33
CA ASN A 88 8.74 3.38 10.34
C ASN A 88 8.56 4.03 8.96
N ILE A 89 8.64 5.37 8.89
CA ILE A 89 8.39 6.15 7.68
C ILE A 89 9.40 5.83 6.59
N LEU A 90 10.70 5.85 6.92
CA LEU A 90 11.75 5.56 5.94
C LEU A 90 11.66 4.11 5.45
N PHE A 91 11.38 3.18 6.34
CA PHE A 91 11.32 1.76 6.00
C PHE A 91 10.11 1.43 5.12
N ILE A 92 8.95 2.08 5.34
CA ILE A 92 7.73 1.87 4.54
C ILE A 92 7.74 2.62 3.21
N ILE A 93 8.20 3.87 3.18
CA ILE A 93 8.19 4.69 1.96
C ILE A 93 9.20 4.17 0.93
N THR A 94 10.36 3.70 1.37
CA THR A 94 11.42 3.20 0.48
C THR A 94 10.95 2.12 -0.50
N PRO A 95 10.37 0.98 -0.07
CA PRO A 95 9.91 -0.06 -0.98
C PRO A 95 8.75 0.44 -1.85
N PHE A 96 7.86 1.28 -1.33
CA PHE A 96 6.74 1.84 -2.10
C PHE A 96 7.22 2.71 -3.27
N LEU A 97 8.15 3.63 -3.01
CA LEU A 97 8.75 4.48 -4.05
C LEU A 97 9.55 3.65 -5.05
N PHE A 98 10.35 2.69 -4.57
CA PHE A 98 11.16 1.84 -5.44
C PHE A 98 10.30 1.03 -6.42
N ILE A 99 9.24 0.40 -5.93
CA ILE A 99 8.31 -0.37 -6.75
C ILE A 99 7.58 0.53 -7.75
N THR A 100 7.11 1.70 -7.31
CA THR A 100 6.42 2.67 -8.15
C THR A 100 7.34 3.18 -9.27
N PHE A 101 8.61 3.44 -8.95
CA PHE A 101 9.61 3.87 -9.91
C PHE A 101 9.91 2.80 -10.97
N ILE A 102 10.06 1.53 -10.56
CA ILE A 102 10.23 0.41 -11.50
C ILE A 102 9.02 0.28 -12.43
N LEU A 103 7.80 0.35 -11.88
CA LEU A 103 6.58 0.28 -12.66
C LEU A 103 6.48 1.41 -13.68
N LEU A 104 6.84 2.63 -13.28
CA LEU A 104 6.88 3.79 -14.17
C LEU A 104 7.89 3.58 -15.30
N ILE A 105 9.08 3.04 -15.01
CA ILE A 105 10.08 2.72 -16.04
C ILE A 105 9.53 1.67 -17.02
N VAL A 106 8.92 0.58 -16.52
CA VAL A 106 8.37 -0.48 -17.38
C VAL A 106 7.28 0.06 -18.30
N VAL A 107 6.38 0.90 -17.78
CA VAL A 107 5.32 1.53 -18.58
C VAL A 107 5.88 2.51 -19.60
N LEU A 108 6.86 3.35 -19.22
CA LEU A 108 7.49 4.29 -20.15
C LEU A 108 8.25 3.58 -21.26
N ILE A 109 9.05 2.57 -20.93
CA ILE A 109 9.77 1.76 -21.93
C ILE A 109 8.78 1.07 -22.86
N GLY A 110 7.74 0.43 -22.31
CA GLY A 110 6.71 -0.23 -23.10
C GLY A 110 6.00 0.74 -24.07
N ALA A 111 5.63 1.93 -23.58
CA ALA A 111 4.99 2.96 -24.38
C ALA A 111 5.91 3.51 -25.48
N VAL A 112 7.20 3.75 -25.18
CA VAL A 112 8.19 4.21 -26.17
C VAL A 112 8.41 3.15 -27.24
N MET A 113 8.50 1.87 -26.86
CA MET A 113 8.67 0.77 -27.83
C MET A 113 7.48 0.64 -28.78
N MET A 114 6.26 0.95 -28.34
CA MET A 114 5.09 0.99 -29.22
C MET A 114 5.15 2.07 -30.31
N LEU A 115 6.00 3.08 -30.16
CA LEU A 115 6.24 4.09 -31.20
C LEU A 115 7.09 3.55 -32.36
N GLY A 116 7.68 2.35 -32.23
CA GLY A 116 8.55 1.74 -33.26
C GLY A 116 7.98 1.78 -34.68
N PRO A 117 6.73 1.34 -34.92
CA PRO A 117 6.10 1.43 -36.24
C PRO A 117 5.88 2.86 -36.73
N ILE A 118 5.54 3.78 -35.83
CA ILE A 118 5.35 5.21 -36.18
C ILE A 118 6.69 5.79 -36.64
N VAL A 119 7.77 5.52 -35.91
CA VAL A 119 9.12 5.94 -36.27
C VAL A 119 9.53 5.34 -37.62
N SER A 120 9.20 4.06 -37.88
CA SER A 120 9.47 3.46 -39.19
C SER A 120 8.70 4.14 -40.32
N VAL A 121 7.41 4.47 -40.13
CA VAL A 121 6.61 5.20 -41.13
C VAL A 121 7.19 6.59 -41.40
N VAL A 122 7.57 7.33 -40.36
CA VAL A 122 8.19 8.65 -40.49
C VAL A 122 9.50 8.57 -41.28
N ASN A 123 10.34 7.56 -41.03
CA ASN A 123 11.58 7.38 -41.78
C ASN A 123 11.37 7.10 -43.27
N ILE A 124 10.27 6.43 -43.65
CA ILE A 124 9.92 6.21 -45.06
C ILE A 124 9.63 7.56 -45.76
N PHE A 125 8.97 8.50 -45.08
CA PHE A 125 8.70 9.83 -45.64
C PHE A 125 9.95 10.69 -45.78
N ILE A 126 10.91 10.58 -44.86
CA ILE A 126 12.14 11.39 -44.84
C ILE A 126 13.19 10.84 -45.82
N ASN A 127 13.45 9.53 -45.76
CA ASN A 127 14.54 8.87 -46.48
C ASN A 127 14.08 8.19 -47.78
N GLY A 128 12.77 8.17 -48.05
CA GLY A 128 12.17 7.52 -49.22
C GLY A 128 12.02 6.01 -49.08
N PHE A 129 11.51 5.38 -50.15
CA PHE A 129 11.17 3.95 -50.17
C PHE A 129 12.36 2.99 -50.05
N HIS A 130 13.60 3.46 -50.24
CA HIS A 130 14.81 2.65 -50.01
C HIS A 130 15.01 2.26 -48.54
N TRP A 131 14.31 2.92 -47.60
CA TRP A 131 14.33 2.56 -46.19
C TRP A 131 13.47 1.32 -45.86
N ILE A 132 12.65 0.85 -46.81
CA ILE A 132 11.77 -0.31 -46.65
C ILE A 132 12.58 -1.59 -46.86
N ASP A 133 13.40 -1.91 -45.86
CA ASP A 133 14.08 -3.19 -45.76
C ASP A 133 13.33 -4.14 -44.81
N VAL A 134 13.40 -5.45 -45.12
CA VAL A 134 12.78 -6.50 -44.30
C VAL A 134 13.19 -6.38 -42.82
N THR A 135 14.46 -6.05 -42.57
CA THR A 135 15.01 -5.83 -41.23
C THR A 135 14.29 -4.70 -40.48
N ASN A 136 14.03 -3.56 -41.13
CA ASN A 136 13.35 -2.41 -40.51
C ASN A 136 11.88 -2.72 -40.18
N ILE A 137 11.22 -3.48 -41.06
CA ILE A 137 9.84 -3.95 -40.83
C ILE A 137 9.80 -4.93 -39.65
N MET A 138 10.73 -5.89 -39.61
CA MET A 138 10.83 -6.85 -38.51
C MET A 138 11.08 -6.14 -37.18
N PHE A 139 12.01 -5.18 -37.13
CA PHE A 139 12.24 -4.40 -35.92
C PHE A 139 11.00 -3.61 -35.49
N ALA A 140 10.31 -2.95 -36.41
CA ALA A 140 9.09 -2.21 -36.09
C ALA A 140 8.01 -3.09 -35.43
N ILE A 141 7.76 -4.26 -36.02
CA ILE A 141 6.78 -5.23 -35.51
C ILE A 141 7.25 -5.81 -34.17
N SER A 142 8.55 -6.14 -34.04
CA SER A 142 9.13 -6.64 -32.80
C SER A 142 9.03 -5.63 -31.66
N PHE A 143 9.34 -4.35 -31.90
CA PHE A 143 9.23 -3.29 -30.91
C PHE A 143 7.78 -3.08 -30.47
N LEU A 144 6.82 -3.12 -31.40
CA LEU A 144 5.40 -3.06 -31.07
C LEU A 144 4.97 -4.26 -30.21
N GLY A 145 5.36 -5.48 -30.60
CA GLY A 145 5.06 -6.70 -29.86
C GLY A 145 5.65 -6.70 -28.45
N LEU A 146 6.93 -6.33 -28.31
CA LEU A 146 7.60 -6.23 -27.02
C LEU A 146 7.00 -5.12 -26.15
N GLY A 147 6.67 -3.96 -26.74
CA GLY A 147 6.01 -2.87 -26.04
C GLY A 147 4.67 -3.29 -25.44
N LEU A 148 3.83 -3.98 -26.23
CA LEU A 148 2.55 -4.53 -25.75
C LEU A 148 2.75 -5.58 -24.65
N MET A 149 3.70 -6.51 -24.82
CA MET A 149 4.01 -7.51 -23.79
C MET A 149 4.48 -6.86 -22.48
N LEU A 150 5.33 -5.84 -22.55
CA LEU A 150 5.81 -5.10 -21.38
C LEU A 150 4.67 -4.36 -20.68
N LEU A 151 3.74 -3.75 -21.42
CA LEU A 151 2.59 -3.08 -20.81
C LEU A 151 1.67 -4.07 -20.10
N ILE A 152 1.31 -5.19 -20.74
CA ILE A 152 0.45 -6.22 -20.12
C ILE A 152 1.14 -6.80 -18.87
N THR A 153 2.44 -7.07 -18.96
CA THR A 153 3.23 -7.58 -17.83
C THR A 153 3.32 -6.53 -16.71
N GLY A 154 3.52 -5.26 -17.06
CA GLY A 154 3.52 -4.14 -16.13
C GLY A 154 2.20 -4.00 -15.39
N LEU A 155 1.06 -4.12 -16.10
CA LEU A 155 -0.27 -4.09 -15.47
C LEU A 155 -0.46 -5.22 -14.44
N LYS A 156 -0.02 -6.44 -14.77
CA LYS A 156 -0.03 -7.55 -13.80
C LYS A 156 0.92 -7.33 -12.63
N LEU A 157 2.09 -6.74 -12.90
CA LEU A 157 3.08 -6.42 -11.87
C LEU A 157 2.55 -5.40 -10.86
N ILE A 158 1.69 -4.47 -11.26
CA ILE A 158 1.01 -3.52 -10.35
C ILE A 158 0.17 -4.27 -9.31
N GLU A 159 -0.64 -5.25 -9.72
CA GLU A 159 -1.50 -6.00 -8.80
C GLU A 159 -0.68 -6.81 -7.78
N VAL A 160 0.38 -7.47 -8.25
CA VAL A 160 1.32 -8.22 -7.40
C VAL A 160 2.03 -7.28 -6.42
N SER A 161 2.41 -6.10 -6.89
CA SER A 161 3.07 -5.07 -6.09
C SER A 161 2.20 -4.61 -4.92
N TYR A 162 0.90 -4.37 -5.15
CA TYR A 162 -0.03 -4.01 -4.07
C TYR A 162 -0.12 -5.10 -3.00
N LYS A 163 -0.24 -6.38 -3.41
CA LYS A 163 -0.25 -7.50 -2.45
C LYS A 163 1.05 -7.59 -1.66
N GLY A 164 2.20 -7.34 -2.30
CA GLY A 164 3.50 -7.29 -1.66
C GLY A 164 3.61 -6.19 -0.59
N ILE A 165 3.17 -4.97 -0.94
CA ILE A 165 3.15 -3.83 -0.02
C ILE A 165 2.24 -4.11 1.19
N LEU A 166 1.04 -4.67 0.96
CA LEU A 166 0.11 -4.99 2.05
C LEU A 166 0.67 -6.06 2.99
N LYS A 167 1.29 -7.10 2.43
CA LYS A 167 1.97 -8.14 3.23
C LYS A 167 3.08 -7.53 4.10
N TYR A 168 3.81 -6.56 3.56
CA TYR A 168 4.87 -5.85 4.27
C TYR A 168 4.32 -4.93 5.37
N LEU A 169 3.27 -4.15 5.10
CA LEU A 169 2.59 -3.31 6.10
C LEU A 169 2.05 -4.16 7.26
N ARG A 170 1.41 -5.30 6.95
CA ARG A 170 0.91 -6.25 7.94
C ARG A 170 2.02 -6.84 8.79
N TRP A 171 3.16 -7.19 8.19
CA TRP A 171 4.34 -7.64 8.93
C TRP A 171 4.86 -6.55 9.87
N CYS A 172 4.84 -5.31 9.43
CA CYS A 172 5.26 -4.17 10.21
C CYS A 172 4.39 -3.94 11.45
N ILE A 173 3.06 -3.98 11.30
CA ILE A 173 2.14 -3.90 12.45
C ILE A 173 2.33 -5.09 13.40
N LYS A 174 2.57 -6.30 12.88
CA LYS A 174 2.84 -7.48 13.72
C LYS A 174 4.10 -7.32 14.57
N ILE A 175 5.16 -6.73 14.03
CA ILE A 175 6.38 -6.45 14.80
C ILE A 175 6.09 -5.46 15.94
N ILE A 176 5.35 -4.39 15.66
CA ILE A 176 4.98 -3.40 16.68
C ILE A 176 4.11 -4.04 17.76
N LYS A 177 3.21 -4.96 17.41
CA LYS A 177 2.42 -5.71 18.39
C LYS A 177 3.33 -6.54 19.31
N ARG A 178 4.34 -7.20 18.75
CA ARG A 178 5.24 -8.10 19.48
C ARG A 178 6.30 -7.40 20.34
N SER A 179 6.52 -6.09 20.17
CA SER A 179 7.41 -5.33 21.05
C SER A 179 6.68 -4.65 22.21
N ALA A 180 5.35 -4.79 22.29
CA ALA A 180 4.51 -4.26 23.35
C ALA A 180 3.96 -5.37 24.27
N GLU A 181 4.29 -6.63 23.99
CA GLU A 181 4.17 -7.80 24.85
C GLU A 181 5.58 -8.13 25.37
#